data_AF-A0A1Q6RT12-F1
#
_entry.id   AF-A0A1Q6RT12-F1
#
_cell.length_a   1.000
_cell.length_b   1.000
_cell.length_c   1.000
_cell.angle_alpha   90.00
_cell.angle_beta   90.00
_cell.angle_gamma   90.00
#
_symmetry.space_group_name_H-M   'P 1'
#
loop_
_entity.id
_entity.type
_entity.pdbx_description
1 polymer ?
#
loop_
_entity_poly.entity_id
_entity_poly.type
_entity_poly.pdbx_seq_one_letter_code
_entity_poly.pdbx_strand_id
1 'polypeptide(L)'
;MIEVRAGERRLVVQGHAGYGPAGQDIVCAAASALVYALAETLTETGKLAGLDIRKGYAEVTGAGDCAGDFGLVRRGLALLAERYPQCVKMGS
;
A
#
# COMPACT_ATOMS: atom_id res chain seq x y z
N MET A 1 13.21 -3.19 -3.30
CA MET A 1 12.63 -1.84 -3.43
C MET A 1 11.13 -1.99 -3.52
N ILE A 2 10.39 -1.28 -2.67
CA ILE A 2 8.93 -1.20 -2.68
C ILE A 2 8.53 -0.01 -3.55
N GLU A 3 7.73 -0.26 -4.58
CA GLU A 3 7.20 0.78 -5.45
C GLU A 3 5.72 0.99 -5.16
N VAL A 4 5.34 2.25 -4.90
CA VAL A 4 3.98 2.63 -4.57
C VAL A 4 3.43 3.56 -5.63
N ARG A 5 2.30 3.23 -6.24
CA ARG A 5 1.49 4.13 -7.09
C ARG A 5 0.15 4.33 -6.41
N ALA A 6 -0.16 5.57 -6.02
CA ALA A 6 -1.33 5.87 -5.21
C ALA A 6 -2.13 7.03 -5.82
N GLY A 7 -3.36 6.75 -6.21
CA GLY A 7 -4.37 7.74 -6.58
C GLY A 7 -5.49 7.81 -5.55
N GLU A 8 -6.53 8.57 -5.85
CA GLU A 8 -7.66 8.78 -4.93
C GLU A 8 -8.52 7.53 -4.69
N ARG A 9 -8.48 6.56 -5.62
CA ARG A 9 -9.31 5.34 -5.59
C ARG A 9 -8.57 4.07 -6.02
N ARG A 10 -7.26 4.17 -6.23
CA ARG A 10 -6.44 3.04 -6.68
C ARG A 10 -5.09 3.10 -6.00
N LEU A 11 -4.65 1.98 -5.47
CA LEU A 11 -3.35 1.80 -4.84
C LEU A 11 -2.71 0.55 -5.45
N VAL A 12 -1.48 0.69 -5.92
CA VAL A 12 -0.64 -0.43 -6.39
C VAL A 12 0.66 -0.40 -5.60
N VAL A 13 1.01 -1.52 -4.98
CA VAL A 13 2.25 -1.70 -4.21
C VAL A 13 2.98 -2.95 -4.70
N GLN A 14 4.19 -2.76 -5.19
CA GLN A 14 5.05 -3.84 -5.71
C GLN A 14 6.32 -3.97 -4.87
N GLY A 15 6.87 -5.18 -4.75
CA GLY A 15 8.10 -5.45 -4.01
C GLY A 15 7.95 -5.45 -2.49
N HIS A 16 6.73 -5.39 -1.96
CA HIS A 16 6.45 -5.37 -0.52
C HIS A 16 6.54 -6.74 0.18
N ALA A 17 6.88 -7.81 -0.57
CA ALA A 17 7.11 -9.13 0.00
C ALA A 17 8.29 -9.82 -0.71
N GLY A 18 9.14 -10.49 0.07
CA GLY A 18 10.41 -11.08 -0.33
C GLY A 18 11.40 -11.03 0.84
N TYR A 19 12.52 -11.73 0.74
CA TYR A 19 13.61 -11.62 1.71
C TYR A 19 14.52 -10.45 1.32
N GLY A 20 14.48 -9.37 2.10
CA GLY A 20 15.43 -8.27 1.98
C GLY A 20 16.63 -8.46 2.92
N PRO A 21 17.65 -7.59 2.85
CA PRO A 21 18.67 -7.50 3.90
C PRO A 21 18.02 -7.23 5.27
N ALA A 22 18.69 -7.62 6.35
CA ALA A 22 18.18 -7.44 7.72
C ALA A 22 17.68 -5.99 7.95
N GLY A 23 16.45 -5.86 8.45
CA GLY A 23 15.77 -4.57 8.66
C GLY A 23 14.86 -4.12 7.52
N GLN A 24 15.04 -4.62 6.29
CA GLN A 24 14.12 -4.33 5.17
C GLN A 24 12.78 -5.06 5.34
N ASP A 25 12.78 -6.23 5.97
CA ASP A 25 11.56 -7.00 6.24
C ASP A 25 10.57 -6.25 7.14
N ILE A 26 11.06 -5.37 8.03
CA ILE A 26 10.22 -4.50 8.87
C ILE A 26 9.48 -3.47 8.01
N VAL A 27 10.15 -2.91 6.99
CA VAL A 27 9.54 -1.94 6.07
C VAL A 27 8.52 -2.62 5.16
N CYS A 28 8.82 -3.85 4.69
CA CYS A 28 7.88 -4.70 3.97
C CYS A 28 6.62 -4.99 4.79
N ALA A 29 6.78 -5.36 6.07
CA ALA A 29 5.68 -5.62 6.98
C ALA A 29 4.82 -4.36 7.21
N ALA A 30 5.45 -3.20 7.43
CA ALA A 30 4.74 -1.93 7.60
C ALA A 30 3.93 -1.55 6.35
N ALA A 31 4.52 -1.68 5.15
CA ALA A 31 3.80 -1.42 3.90
C ALA A 31 2.63 -2.41 3.69
N SER A 32 2.84 -3.69 3.98
CA SER A 32 1.80 -4.73 3.88
C SER A 32 0.63 -4.45 4.83
N ALA A 33 0.92 -4.07 6.08
CA ALA A 33 -0.10 -3.76 7.06
C ALA A 33 -1.00 -2.60 6.62
N LEU A 34 -0.42 -1.54 6.04
CA LEU A 34 -1.19 -0.41 5.50
C LEU A 34 -2.10 -0.82 4.33
N VAL A 35 -1.60 -1.68 3.43
CA VAL A 35 -2.37 -2.18 2.28
C VAL A 35 -3.53 -3.07 2.75
N TYR A 36 -3.29 -3.99 3.68
CA TYR A 36 -4.32 -4.89 4.19
C TYR A 36 -5.36 -4.13 5.02
N ALA A 37 -4.95 -3.14 5.81
CA ALA A 37 -5.89 -2.27 6.53
C ALA A 37 -6.81 -1.50 5.56
N LEU A 38 -6.28 -1.00 4.44
CA LEU A 38 -7.09 -0.37 3.39
C LEU A 38 -8.10 -1.35 2.79
N ALA A 39 -7.63 -2.53 2.38
CA ALA A 39 -8.47 -3.53 1.75
C ALA A 39 -9.62 -3.97 2.67
N GLU A 40 -9.32 -4.21 3.95
CA GLU A 40 -10.32 -4.58 4.94
C GLU A 40 -11.32 -3.44 5.19
N THR A 41 -10.82 -2.21 5.40
CA THR A 41 -11.68 -1.03 5.61
C THR A 41 -12.67 -0.82 4.45
N LEU A 42 -12.19 -0.95 3.21
CA LEU A 42 -13.04 -0.84 2.02
C LEU A 42 -14.04 -2.00 1.91
N THR A 43 -13.65 -3.20 2.36
CA THR A 43 -14.54 -4.37 2.38
C THR A 43 -15.66 -4.17 3.38
N GLU A 44 -15.33 -3.83 4.64
CA GLU A 44 -16.29 -3.60 5.72
C GLU A 44 -17.28 -2.46 5.41
N THR A 45 -16.80 -1.43 4.71
CA THR A 45 -17.63 -0.27 4.34
C THR A 45 -18.38 -0.44 3.02
N GLY A 46 -18.24 -1.58 2.34
CA GLY A 46 -18.89 -1.84 1.04
C GLY A 46 -18.35 -0.99 -0.11
N LYS A 47 -17.13 -0.47 0.02
CA LYS A 47 -16.46 0.41 -0.97
C LYS A 47 -15.40 -0.31 -1.78
N LEU A 48 -15.11 -1.59 -1.53
CA LEU A 48 -14.14 -2.35 -2.30
C LEU A 48 -14.67 -2.63 -3.72
N ALA A 49 -13.95 -2.17 -4.74
CA ALA A 49 -14.28 -2.37 -6.15
C ALA A 49 -13.40 -3.45 -6.83
N GLY A 50 -12.20 -3.68 -6.31
CA GLY A 50 -11.29 -4.70 -6.83
C GLY A 50 -10.10 -4.92 -5.90
N LEU A 51 -9.65 -6.17 -5.85
CA LEU A 51 -8.54 -6.62 -5.01
C LEU A 51 -7.73 -7.70 -5.73
N ASP A 52 -6.43 -7.46 -5.94
CA ASP A 52 -5.46 -8.46 -6.38
C ASP A 52 -4.26 -8.43 -5.41
N ILE A 53 -4.13 -9.45 -4.56
CA ILE A 53 -3.00 -9.61 -3.66
C ILE A 53 -2.30 -10.92 -3.99
N ARG A 54 -1.01 -10.82 -4.32
CA ARG A 54 -0.11 -11.93 -4.59
C ARG A 54 1.25 -11.63 -3.98
N LYS A 55 2.14 -12.62 -3.94
CA LYS A 55 3.47 -12.44 -3.34
C LYS A 55 4.21 -11.25 -3.98
N GLY A 56 4.40 -10.20 -3.20
CA GLY A 56 5.12 -8.99 -3.61
C GLY A 56 4.33 -8.05 -4.52
N TYR A 57 3.02 -8.29 -4.70
CA TYR A 57 2.14 -7.44 -5.50
C TYR A 57 0.80 -7.26 -4.80
N ALA A 58 0.35 -6.02 -4.67
CA ALA A 58 -0.98 -5.73 -4.18
C ALA A 58 -1.58 -4.57 -4.97
N GLU A 59 -2.82 -4.75 -5.40
CA GLU A 59 -3.64 -3.72 -6.02
C GLU A 59 -5.00 -3.67 -5.33
N VAL A 60 -5.37 -2.47 -4.90
CA VAL A 60 -6.66 -2.19 -4.27
C VAL A 60 -7.35 -1.08 -5.05
N THR A 61 -8.58 -1.32 -5.46
CA THR A 61 -9.44 -0.34 -6.14
C THR A 61 -10.70 -0.11 -5.32
N GLY A 62 -11.06 1.15 -5.11
CA GLY A 62 -12.24 1.58 -4.36
C GLY A 62 -13.34 2.18 -5.25
N ALA A 63 -14.56 2.15 -4.74
CA ALA A 63 -15.75 2.78 -5.29
C ALA A 63 -16.36 3.79 -4.30
N GLY A 64 -17.24 4.66 -4.79
CA GLY A 64 -17.90 5.67 -3.98
C GLY A 64 -16.92 6.66 -3.35
N ASP A 65 -17.31 7.23 -2.21
CA ASP A 65 -16.50 8.18 -1.45
C ASP A 65 -15.48 7.44 -0.55
N CYS A 66 -14.31 7.15 -1.10
CA CYS A 66 -13.19 6.49 -0.41
C CYS A 66 -11.86 7.26 -0.49
N ALA A 67 -11.87 8.49 -1.02
CA ALA A 67 -10.65 9.28 -1.18
C ALA A 67 -9.93 9.54 0.16
N GLY A 68 -10.68 9.61 1.26
CA GLY A 68 -10.13 9.70 2.62
C GLY A 68 -9.33 8.46 3.04
N ASP A 69 -9.85 7.27 2.76
CA ASP A 69 -9.24 5.97 3.09
C ASP A 69 -7.92 5.79 2.33
N PHE A 70 -7.94 6.02 1.01
CA PHE A 70 -6.73 6.03 0.18
C PHE A 70 -5.76 7.14 0.59
N GLY A 71 -6.27 8.32 0.94
CA GLY A 71 -5.47 9.45 1.37
C GLY A 71 -4.68 9.17 2.65
N LEU A 72 -5.26 8.45 3.61
CA LEU A 72 -4.58 8.03 4.84
C LEU A 72 -3.45 7.05 4.54
N VAL A 73 -3.74 6.02 3.76
CA VAL A 73 -2.76 4.97 3.42
C VAL A 73 -1.63 5.53 2.56
N ARG A 74 -1.95 6.42 1.60
CA ARG A 74 -0.95 7.15 0.80
C ARG A 74 0.00 7.97 1.68
N ARG A 75 -0.52 8.66 2.71
CA ARG A 75 0.34 9.41 3.66
C ARG A 75 1.25 8.46 4.44
N GLY A 76 0.75 7.33 4.91
CA GLY A 76 1.56 6.32 5.61
C GLY A 76 2.70 5.78 4.72
N LEU A 77 2.40 5.44 3.47
CA LEU A 77 3.39 4.97 2.50
C LEU A 77 4.41 6.06 2.12
N ALA A 78 3.98 7.31 1.97
CA ALA A 78 4.89 8.44 1.76
C ALA A 78 5.84 8.64 2.95
N LEU A 79 5.34 8.50 4.17
CA LEU A 79 6.16 8.60 5.39
C LEU A 79 7.20 7.47 5.47
N LEU A 80 6.85 6.25 5.02
CA LEU A 80 7.82 5.17 4.85
C LEU A 80 8.88 5.50 3.79
N ALA A 81 8.50 6.12 2.67
CA ALA A 81 9.44 6.55 1.63
C ALA A 81 10.39 7.66 2.11
N GLU A 82 9.92 8.59 2.94
CA GLU A 82 10.76 9.63 3.54
C GLU A 82 11.75 9.05 4.57
N ARG A 83 11.31 8.11 5.40
CA ARG A 83 12.13 7.51 6.46
C ARG A 83 13.07 6.42 5.95
N TYR A 84 12.67 5.71 4.90
CA TYR A 84 13.38 4.58 4.32
C TYR A 84 13.46 4.71 2.79
N PRO A 85 14.08 5.78 2.24
CA PRO A 85 14.14 6.03 0.80
C PRO A 85 14.90 4.94 0.01
N GLN A 86 15.77 4.20 0.68
CA GLN A 86 16.44 3.02 0.13
C GLN A 86 15.52 1.79 -0.02
N CYS A 87 14.38 1.79 0.67
CA CYS A 87 13.43 0.69 0.70
C CYS A 87 12.13 1.00 -0.05
N VAL A 88 11.63 2.23 -0.01
CA VAL A 88 10.32 2.61 -0.57
C VAL A 88 10.45 3.81 -1.48
N LYS A 89 9.77 3.76 -2.63
CA LYS A 89 9.68 4.86 -3.59
C LYS A 89 8.22 5.12 -3.96
N MET A 90 7.82 6.38 -3.89
CA MET A 90 6.55 6.85 -4.44
C MET A 90 6.71 7.09 -5.95
N GLY A 91 5.88 6.44 -6.75
CA GLY A 91 5.74 6.64 -8.19
C GLY A 91 4.62 7.62 -8.52
N SER A 92 4.59 8.02 -9.80
CA SER A 92 3.49 8.79 -10.42
C SER A 92 2.31 7.89 -10.77
#